data_AF-A0A451AGJ1-F1
#
_entry.id   AF-A0A451AGJ1-F1
#
_cell.length_a   1.000
_cell.length_b   1.000
_cell.length_c   1.000
_cell.angle_alpha   90.00
_cell.angle_beta   90.00
_cell.angle_gamma   90.00
#
_symmetry.space_group_name_H-M   'P 1'
#
loop_
_entity.id
_entity.type
_entity.pdbx_description
1 polymer ?
#
loop_
_entity_poly.entity_id
_entity_poly.type
_entity_poly.pdbx_seq_one_letter_code
_entity_poly.pdbx_strand_id
1 'polypeptide(L)'
;QNLQSSFMAGRRARQRESAGEYPYWIYVSVADSRTRPHHLTLHGRVFRHDDPFYQYFYPPNGFLCRCRVRAMPESRVGAGKGRFPLSDSRDRLSVIKVPVSKEKPELGVAKVGRFEHAPGKYLETDPGFAQPPGKRWSPNLDKYDDALVRRYLNDIANQ
;
A
#
# COMPACT_ATOMS: atom_id res chain seq x y z
N GLN A 1 -1.05 -0.53 16.88
CA GLN A 1 -1.45 -0.94 15.52
C GLN A 1 -2.96 -1.18 15.56
N ASN A 2 -3.75 -0.63 14.63
CA ASN A 2 -5.23 -0.71 14.68
C ASN A 2 -5.71 -2.10 14.16
N LEU A 3 -6.80 -2.64 14.72
CA LEU A 3 -7.44 -3.92 14.36
C LEU A 3 -7.59 -4.10 12.84
N GLN A 4 -7.93 -3.02 12.14
CA GLN A 4 -8.08 -3.04 10.68
C GLN A 4 -6.77 -3.38 9.97
N SER A 5 -5.64 -2.80 10.38
CA SER A 5 -4.33 -3.09 9.80
C SER A 5 -3.93 -4.54 10.06
N SER A 6 -4.16 -5.07 11.25
CA SER A 6 -3.88 -6.48 11.58
C SER A 6 -4.71 -7.45 10.73
N PHE A 7 -6.00 -7.17 10.54
CA PHE A 7 -6.85 -7.97 9.66
C PHE A 7 -6.36 -7.96 8.21
N MET A 8 -5.99 -6.79 7.69
CA MET A 8 -5.45 -6.66 6.33
C MET A 8 -4.10 -7.34 6.16
N ALA A 9 -3.26 -7.40 7.21
CA ALA A 9 -2.01 -8.14 7.21
C ALA A 9 -2.24 -9.64 7.00
N GLY A 10 -3.16 -10.23 7.78
CA GLY A 10 -3.51 -11.65 7.64
C GLY A 10 -4.13 -11.97 6.27
N ARG A 11 -5.00 -11.10 5.76
CA ARG A 11 -5.55 -11.24 4.41
C ARG A 11 -4.46 -11.24 3.34
N ARG A 12 -3.48 -10.34 3.46
CA ARG A 12 -2.36 -10.23 2.52
C ARG A 12 -1.47 -11.47 2.55
N ALA A 13 -1.19 -12.01 3.73
CA ALA A 13 -0.43 -13.25 3.89
C ALA A 13 -1.12 -14.41 3.15
N ARG A 14 -2.41 -14.61 3.40
CA ARG A 14 -3.20 -15.65 2.72
C ARG A 14 -3.27 -15.48 1.21
N GLN A 15 -3.35 -14.23 0.72
CA GLN A 15 -3.34 -13.96 -0.72
C GLN A 15 -1.99 -14.28 -1.38
N ARG A 16 -0.88 -14.16 -0.62
CA ARG A 16 0.45 -14.54 -1.11
C ARG A 16 0.62 -16.05 -1.16
N GLU A 17 0.08 -16.76 -0.18
CA GLU A 17 0.05 -18.24 -0.20
C GLU A 17 -0.71 -18.76 -1.43
N SER A 18 -1.80 -18.10 -1.82
CA SER A 18 -2.58 -18.47 -3.00
C SER A 18 -2.09 -17.83 -4.31
N ALA A 19 -0.91 -17.21 -4.33
CA ALA A 19 -0.44 -16.44 -5.50
C ALA A 19 -0.15 -17.31 -6.73
N GLY A 20 0.14 -18.61 -6.55
CA GLY A 20 0.31 -19.55 -7.68
C GLY A 20 -0.97 -19.75 -8.50
N GLU A 21 -2.12 -19.83 -7.84
CA GLU A 21 -3.44 -19.99 -8.49
C GLU A 21 -4.07 -18.63 -8.86
N TYR A 22 -3.84 -17.61 -8.04
CA TYR A 22 -4.43 -16.28 -8.17
C TYR A 22 -3.34 -15.19 -8.23
N PRO A 23 -2.53 -15.15 -9.30
CA PRO A 23 -1.36 -14.29 -9.38
C PRO A 23 -1.69 -12.81 -9.58
N TYR A 24 -2.94 -12.47 -9.89
CA TYR A 24 -3.36 -11.10 -10.14
C TYR A 24 -4.27 -10.60 -9.04
N TRP A 25 -4.07 -9.38 -8.61
CA TRP A 25 -4.83 -8.77 -7.54
C TRP A 25 -5.58 -7.56 -8.09
N ILE A 26 -6.85 -7.40 -7.69
CA ILE A 26 -7.68 -6.25 -8.03
C ILE A 26 -7.90 -5.38 -6.81
N TYR A 27 -7.76 -4.08 -7.00
CA TYR A 27 -8.06 -3.09 -5.98
C TYR A 27 -9.55 -2.76 -5.97
N VAL A 28 -10.19 -2.84 -4.80
CA VAL A 28 -11.63 -2.67 -4.63
C VAL A 28 -11.90 -1.59 -3.58
N SER A 29 -12.44 -0.46 -4.01
CA SER A 29 -13.02 0.55 -3.14
C SER A 29 -14.52 0.27 -2.86
N VAL A 30 -15.05 0.82 -1.77
CA VAL A 30 -16.49 0.73 -1.43
C VAL A 30 -17.35 1.57 -2.39
N ALA A 31 -16.76 2.61 -3.01
CA ALA A 31 -17.40 3.50 -3.98
C ALA A 31 -18.67 4.20 -3.44
N ASP A 32 -18.70 4.51 -2.14
CA ASP A 32 -19.72 5.35 -1.52
C ASP A 32 -19.23 6.81 -1.35
N SER A 33 -20.11 7.71 -0.88
CA SER A 33 -19.81 9.12 -0.66
C SER A 33 -18.70 9.39 0.37
N ARG A 34 -18.35 8.41 1.20
CA ARG A 34 -17.26 8.48 2.18
C ARG A 34 -15.93 7.98 1.62
N THR A 35 -15.93 7.42 0.42
CA THR A 35 -14.72 6.97 -0.26
C THR A 35 -14.03 8.20 -0.86
N ARG A 36 -12.81 8.49 -0.40
CA ARG A 36 -12.01 9.60 -0.94
C ARG A 36 -11.82 9.44 -2.46
N PRO A 37 -11.91 10.51 -3.27
CA PRO A 37 -11.79 10.43 -4.73
C PRO A 37 -10.53 9.70 -5.19
N HIS A 38 -9.39 9.95 -4.53
CA HIS A 38 -8.11 9.30 -4.86
C HIS A 38 -8.16 7.76 -4.71
N HIS A 39 -8.92 7.24 -3.75
CA HIS A 39 -9.10 5.79 -3.59
C HIS A 39 -10.03 5.21 -4.65
N LEU A 40 -11.00 5.99 -5.13
CA LEU A 40 -11.90 5.56 -6.20
C LEU A 40 -11.16 5.41 -7.52
N THR A 41 -10.14 6.23 -7.78
CA THR A 41 -9.27 6.12 -8.97
C THR A 41 -8.51 4.78 -9.07
N LEU A 42 -8.31 4.11 -7.93
CA LEU A 42 -7.69 2.78 -7.88
C LEU A 42 -8.70 1.66 -8.10
N HIS A 43 -10.01 1.92 -7.99
CA HIS A 43 -11.03 0.90 -8.13
C HIS A 43 -10.93 0.19 -9.48
N GLY A 44 -10.91 -1.14 -9.46
CA GLY A 44 -10.87 -1.96 -10.67
C GLY A 44 -9.49 -2.09 -11.29
N ARG A 45 -8.46 -1.39 -10.79
CA ARG A 45 -7.08 -1.58 -11.25
C ARG A 45 -6.56 -2.93 -10.80
N VAL A 46 -5.92 -3.62 -11.73
CA VAL A 46 -5.36 -4.95 -11.53
C VAL A 46 -3.87 -4.90 -11.73
N PHE A 47 -3.12 -5.45 -10.79
CA PHE A 47 -1.68 -5.62 -10.90
C PHE A 47 -1.35 -7.07 -10.58
N ARG A 48 -0.18 -7.54 -10.98
CA ARG A 48 0.33 -8.81 -10.44
C ARG A 48 0.56 -8.68 -8.93
N HIS A 49 0.45 -9.78 -8.20
CA HIS A 49 0.62 -9.81 -6.74
C HIS A 49 1.99 -9.29 -6.26
N ASP A 50 3.01 -9.42 -7.11
CA ASP A 50 4.40 -9.03 -6.89
C ASP A 50 4.75 -7.64 -7.43
N ASP A 51 3.78 -6.94 -8.04
CA ASP A 51 3.98 -5.60 -8.55
C ASP A 51 4.35 -4.62 -7.41
N PRO A 52 5.36 -3.73 -7.62
CA PRO A 52 5.78 -2.75 -6.62
C PRO A 52 4.66 -1.90 -6.05
N PHE A 53 3.56 -1.70 -6.80
CA PHE A 53 2.36 -1.02 -6.36
C PHE A 53 1.88 -1.49 -4.99
N TYR A 54 1.83 -2.81 -4.75
CA TYR A 54 1.34 -3.38 -3.48
C TYR A 54 2.35 -3.28 -2.33
N GLN A 55 3.52 -2.70 -2.54
CA GLN A 55 4.40 -2.28 -1.47
C GLN A 55 3.95 -0.97 -0.82
N TYR A 56 3.16 -0.15 -1.50
CA TYR A 56 2.72 1.15 -1.00
C TYR A 56 1.20 1.27 -0.93
N PHE A 57 0.49 0.74 -1.93
CA PHE A 57 -0.95 0.91 -2.09
C PHE A 57 -1.77 -0.33 -1.67
N TYR A 58 -1.24 -1.19 -0.81
CA TYR A 58 -2.05 -2.26 -0.21
C TYR A 58 -2.82 -1.72 1.00
N PRO A 59 -4.17 -1.73 1.00
CA PRO A 59 -4.96 -1.05 2.02
C PRO A 59 -4.71 -1.56 3.46
N PRO A 60 -4.87 -0.68 4.47
CA PRO A 60 -5.38 0.69 4.37
C PRO A 60 -4.35 1.70 3.86
N ASN A 61 -4.78 2.59 2.98
CA ASN A 61 -3.95 3.68 2.43
C ASN A 61 -4.18 5.03 3.15
N GLY A 62 -4.89 5.01 4.28
CA GLY A 62 -5.28 6.19 5.02
C GLY A 62 -6.22 5.87 6.19
N PHE A 63 -6.45 6.85 7.05
CA PHE A 63 -7.37 6.72 8.19
C PHE A 63 -8.81 6.43 7.69
N LEU A 64 -9.49 5.46 8.32
CA LEU A 64 -10.82 4.96 7.94
C LEU A 64 -10.93 4.46 6.48
N CYS A 65 -9.81 4.08 5.86
CA CYS A 65 -9.82 3.50 4.51
C CYS A 65 -10.57 2.16 4.53
N ARG A 66 -11.67 2.00 3.78
CA ARG A 66 -12.41 0.72 3.69
C ARG A 66 -12.11 -0.07 2.42
N CYS A 67 -11.03 0.27 1.72
CA CYS A 67 -10.62 -0.43 0.51
C CYS A 67 -10.07 -1.81 0.84
N ARG A 68 -10.14 -2.73 -0.12
CA ARG A 68 -9.62 -4.09 -0.03
C ARG A 68 -8.98 -4.52 -1.33
N VAL A 69 -8.14 -5.55 -1.25
CA VAL A 69 -7.59 -6.25 -2.42
C VAL A 69 -8.25 -7.62 -2.53
N ARG A 70 -8.55 -8.09 -3.74
CA ARG A 70 -9.01 -9.45 -4.03
C ARG A 70 -8.04 -10.13 -4.99
N ALA A 71 -7.71 -11.39 -4.74
CA ALA A 71 -6.94 -12.20 -5.67
C ALA A 71 -7.85 -12.71 -6.81
N MET A 72 -7.28 -12.86 -7.99
CA MET A 72 -7.96 -13.23 -9.23
C MET A 72 -7.07 -14.14 -10.08
N PRO A 73 -7.68 -15.11 -10.81
CA PRO A 73 -6.95 -15.95 -11.74
C PRO A 73 -6.65 -15.19 -13.03
N GLU A 74 -5.69 -15.70 -13.80
CA GLU A 74 -5.31 -15.14 -15.10
C GLU A 74 -6.48 -15.02 -16.08
N SER A 75 -7.43 -15.95 -16.04
CA SER A 75 -8.61 -15.94 -16.91
C SER A 75 -9.46 -14.67 -16.79
N ARG A 76 -9.35 -13.92 -15.68
CA ARG A 76 -10.05 -12.65 -15.45
C ARG A 76 -9.27 -11.42 -15.91
N VAL A 77 -8.05 -11.59 -16.38
CA VAL A 77 -7.16 -10.50 -16.83
C VAL A 77 -7.10 -10.46 -18.36
N GLY A 78 -7.03 -9.27 -18.93
CA GLY A 78 -6.88 -9.05 -20.37
C GLY A 78 -7.87 -8.04 -20.94
N ALA A 79 -7.79 -7.84 -22.26
CA ALA A 79 -8.74 -7.01 -22.99
C ALA A 79 -10.01 -7.82 -23.31
N GLY A 80 -11.18 -7.30 -22.96
CA GLY A 80 -12.46 -7.92 -23.31
C GLY A 80 -13.54 -7.77 -22.25
N LYS A 81 -14.79 -8.04 -22.66
CA LYS A 81 -15.96 -7.94 -21.78
C LYS A 81 -15.82 -8.89 -20.58
N GLY A 82 -15.97 -8.36 -19.37
CA GLY A 82 -15.86 -9.14 -18.13
C GLY A 82 -14.43 -9.44 -17.66
N ARG A 83 -13.40 -8.99 -18.38
CA ARG A 83 -12.00 -9.05 -17.97
C ARG A 83 -11.52 -7.68 -17.51
N PHE A 84 -10.46 -7.68 -16.73
CA PHE A 84 -9.84 -6.48 -16.22
C PHE A 84 -8.50 -6.22 -16.91
N PRO A 85 -8.25 -5.00 -17.42
CA PRO A 85 -6.96 -4.65 -17.97
C PRO A 85 -5.84 -4.75 -16.93
N LEU A 86 -4.72 -5.36 -17.32
CA LEU A 86 -3.54 -5.41 -16.47
C LEU A 86 -2.87 -4.03 -16.42
N SER A 87 -2.59 -3.57 -15.19
CA SER A 87 -1.78 -2.40 -14.90
C SER A 87 -0.38 -2.83 -14.47
N ASP A 88 0.58 -1.91 -14.60
CA ASP A 88 1.99 -2.10 -14.23
C ASP A 88 2.49 -0.80 -13.58
N SER A 89 3.09 -0.87 -12.39
CA SER A 89 3.60 0.33 -11.71
C SER A 89 5.12 0.55 -11.83
N ARG A 90 5.89 -0.32 -12.48
CA ARG A 90 7.37 -0.30 -12.41
C ARG A 90 7.99 1.06 -12.77
N ASP A 91 7.53 1.69 -13.84
CA ASP A 91 8.03 3.01 -14.28
C ASP A 91 7.12 4.17 -13.85
N ARG A 92 6.07 3.88 -13.07
CA ARG A 92 5.02 4.83 -12.69
C ARG A 92 4.92 5.01 -11.18
N LEU A 93 5.83 4.40 -10.43
CA LEU A 93 5.84 4.43 -8.98
C LEU A 93 7.12 5.11 -8.48
N SER A 94 6.95 6.14 -7.67
CA SER A 94 8.03 6.87 -7.02
C SER A 94 7.77 6.98 -5.52
N VAL A 95 8.83 7.19 -4.73
CA VAL A 95 8.73 7.48 -3.30
C VAL A 95 9.09 8.93 -3.09
N ILE A 96 8.15 9.70 -2.54
CA ILE A 96 8.34 11.12 -2.26
C ILE A 96 8.30 11.39 -0.76
N LYS A 97 8.88 12.53 -0.35
CA LYS A 97 8.80 13.03 1.03
C LYS A 97 7.70 14.08 1.11
N VAL A 98 6.74 13.86 1.99
CA VAL A 98 5.64 14.80 2.26
C VAL A 98 5.63 15.18 3.73
N PRO A 99 5.23 16.41 4.11
CA PRO A 99 5.12 16.77 5.51
C PRO A 99 4.08 15.88 6.20
N VAL A 100 4.35 15.49 7.45
CA VAL A 100 3.46 14.65 8.26
C VAL A 100 2.14 15.40 8.57
N SER A 101 2.22 16.72 8.73
CA SER A 101 1.07 17.60 8.88
C SER A 101 1.17 18.75 7.87
N LYS A 102 0.05 19.05 7.19
CA LYS A 102 -0.04 20.23 6.33
C LYS A 102 -0.03 21.54 7.14
N GLU A 103 -0.57 21.51 8.35
CA GLU A 103 -0.69 22.67 9.24
C GLU A 103 0.60 22.93 10.00
N LYS A 104 1.38 21.87 10.26
CA LYS A 104 2.64 21.94 11.02
C LYS A 104 3.76 21.17 10.31
N PRO A 105 4.30 21.71 9.20
CA PRO A 105 5.34 21.04 8.41
C PRO A 105 6.63 20.76 9.19
N GLU A 106 6.90 21.55 10.24
CA GLU A 106 8.06 21.43 11.13
C GLU A 106 8.08 20.12 11.93
N LEU A 107 6.94 19.45 12.08
CA LEU A 107 6.84 18.13 12.73
C LEU A 107 7.54 17.01 11.93
N GLY A 108 7.98 17.32 10.71
CA GLY A 108 8.84 16.48 9.89
C GLY A 108 8.15 15.90 8.68
N VAL A 109 8.87 15.03 7.97
CA VAL A 109 8.45 14.45 6.69
C VAL A 109 8.26 12.93 6.79
N ALA A 110 7.27 12.40 6.08
CA ALA A 110 7.05 10.99 5.87
C ALA A 110 7.37 10.61 4.41
N LYS A 111 7.90 9.41 4.20
CA LYS A 111 8.02 8.81 2.86
C LYS A 111 6.65 8.23 2.47
N VAL A 112 6.12 8.62 1.32
CA VAL A 112 4.87 8.10 0.75
C VAL A 112 5.08 7.56 -0.65
N GLY A 113 4.30 6.55 -1.03
CA GLY A 113 4.28 6.06 -2.40
C GLY A 113 3.45 6.99 -3.27
N ARG A 114 3.99 7.39 -4.42
CA ARG A 114 3.31 8.17 -5.46
C ARG A 114 3.21 7.33 -6.73
N PHE A 115 1.98 7.08 -7.18
CA PHE A 115 1.68 6.31 -8.37
C PHE A 115 1.07 7.21 -9.45
N GLU A 116 1.67 7.22 -10.64
CA GLU A 116 1.15 7.88 -11.83
C GLU A 116 0.09 6.98 -12.50
N HIS A 117 -1.19 7.31 -12.32
CA HIS A 117 -2.29 6.46 -12.77
C HIS A 117 -2.74 6.79 -14.20
N ALA A 118 -2.39 7.98 -14.68
CA ALA A 118 -2.58 8.48 -16.04
C ALA A 118 -1.50 9.56 -16.31
N PRO A 119 -1.16 9.88 -17.57
CA PRO A 119 -0.11 10.84 -17.89
C PRO A 119 -0.26 12.16 -17.12
N GLY A 120 0.72 12.49 -16.30
CA GLY A 120 0.76 13.70 -15.46
C GLY A 120 -0.21 13.71 -14.27
N LYS A 121 -0.91 12.60 -13.99
CA LYS A 121 -1.87 12.48 -12.89
C LYS A 121 -1.41 11.45 -11.85
N TYR A 122 -1.25 11.91 -10.61
CA TYR A 122 -0.64 11.15 -9.54
C TYR A 122 -1.62 10.85 -8.40
N LEU A 123 -1.37 9.75 -7.70
CA LEU A 123 -2.03 9.36 -6.46
C LEU A 123 -0.96 9.10 -5.41
N GLU A 124 -1.26 9.44 -4.17
CA GLU A 124 -0.35 9.27 -3.04
C GLU A 124 -1.03 8.50 -1.92
N THR A 125 -0.24 7.72 -1.17
CA THR A 125 -0.68 7.15 0.11
C THR A 125 -0.67 8.23 1.19
N ASP A 126 -1.59 8.18 2.16
CA ASP A 126 -1.54 9.08 3.31
C ASP A 126 -0.22 8.92 4.08
N PRO A 127 0.34 10.01 4.66
CA PRO A 127 1.47 9.93 5.58
C PRO A 127 1.23 8.89 6.69
N GLY A 128 2.18 7.96 6.87
CA GLY A 128 2.06 6.86 7.85
C GLY A 128 1.40 5.58 7.31
N PHE A 129 0.87 5.58 6.08
CA PHE A 129 0.25 4.42 5.43
C PHE A 129 1.03 3.91 4.22
N ALA A 130 2.24 4.41 4.01
CA ALA A 130 3.10 4.08 2.88
C ALA A 130 3.73 2.67 2.95
N GLN A 131 3.46 1.92 4.01
CA GLN A 131 3.92 0.53 4.15
C GLN A 131 2.69 -0.38 4.17
N PRO A 132 2.75 -1.55 3.52
CA PRO A 132 1.62 -2.45 3.50
C PRO A 132 1.48 -3.11 4.88
N PRO A 133 0.25 -3.41 5.34
CA PRO A 133 0.05 -4.10 6.60
C PRO A 133 0.78 -5.42 6.70
N GLY A 134 1.27 -5.73 7.90
CA GLY A 134 2.09 -6.92 8.16
C GLY A 134 3.55 -6.76 7.77
N LYS A 135 3.94 -5.67 7.09
CA LYS A 135 5.35 -5.28 7.02
C LYS A 135 5.76 -4.72 8.38
N ARG A 136 6.87 -5.24 8.94
CA ARG A 136 7.39 -4.80 10.24
C ARG A 136 7.59 -3.29 10.21
N TRP A 137 7.12 -2.61 11.24
CA TRP A 137 7.38 -1.18 11.44
C TRP A 137 8.85 -1.02 11.84
N SER A 138 9.56 -0.15 11.12
CA SER A 138 10.93 0.26 11.47
C SER A 138 10.90 1.75 11.84
N PRO A 139 11.33 2.13 13.06
CA PRO A 139 11.51 3.54 13.41
C PRO A 139 12.54 4.18 12.48
N ASN A 140 12.48 5.52 12.37
CA ASN A 140 13.63 6.25 11.88
C ASN A 140 14.69 6.27 13.00
N LEU A 141 15.70 5.40 12.88
CA LEU A 141 16.73 5.19 13.90
C LEU A 141 17.62 6.43 14.09
N ASP A 142 17.77 7.27 13.07
CA ASP A 142 18.55 8.52 13.11
C ASP A 142 18.01 9.54 14.14
N LYS A 143 16.81 9.32 14.67
CA LYS A 143 16.17 10.19 15.68
C LYS A 143 16.35 9.70 17.11
N TYR A 144 17.00 8.55 17.32
CA TYR A 144 17.12 7.92 18.62
C TYR A 144 18.59 7.74 19.01
N ASP A 145 18.85 7.69 20.31
CA ASP A 145 20.18 7.45 20.85
C ASP A 145 20.76 6.10 20.42
N ASP A 146 22.07 6.05 20.17
CA ASP A 146 22.81 4.87 19.69
C ASP A 146 22.59 3.63 20.56
N ALA A 147 22.47 3.79 21.89
CA ALA A 147 22.21 2.66 22.79
C ALA A 147 20.81 2.07 22.58
N LEU A 148 19.83 2.92 22.30
CA LEU A 148 18.45 2.53 22.03
C LEU A 148 18.32 1.87 20.64
N VAL A 149 19.04 2.40 19.65
CA VAL A 149 19.14 1.82 18.30
C VAL A 149 19.78 0.44 18.35
N ARG A 150 20.92 0.27 19.04
CA ARG A 150 21.59 -1.03 19.19
C ARG A 150 20.69 -2.06 19.87
N ARG A 151 19.99 -1.67 20.94
CA ARG A 151 19.04 -2.55 21.64
C ARG A 151 17.91 -2.98 20.72
N TYR A 152 17.31 -2.04 19.98
CA TYR A 152 16.26 -2.33 19.01
C TYR A 152 16.74 -3.31 17.92
N LEU A 153 17.94 -3.11 17.37
CA LEU A 153 18.51 -4.00 16.35
C LEU A 153 18.78 -5.42 16.90
N ASN A 154 19.29 -5.52 18.13
CA ASN A 154 19.51 -6.81 18.80
C ASN A 154 18.19 -7.56 19.07
N ASP A 155 17.14 -6.83 19.50
CA ASP A 155 15.81 -7.41 19.74
C ASP A 155 15.14 -7.89 18.44
N ILE A 156 15.48 -7.30 17.28
CA ILE A 156 15.02 -7.79 15.97
C ILE A 156 15.81 -9.02 15.52
N ALA A 157 17.12 -9.07 15.77
CA ALA A 157 17.98 -10.16 15.33
C ALA A 157 17.69 -11.49 16.07
N ASN A 158 17.12 -11.41 17.28
CA ASN A 158 16.81 -12.56 18.14
C ASN A 158 15.33 -13.03 18.06
N GLN A 159 14.57 -12.59 17.06
CA GLN A 159 13.19 -13.01 16.76
C GLN A 159 13.11 -13.72 15.42
#